data_AF-A0A8J8DWY4-F1
#
_entry.id   AF-A0A8J8DWY4-F1
#
_cell.length_a   1.000
_cell.length_b   1.000
_cell.length_c   1.000
_cell.angle_alpha   90.00
_cell.angle_beta   90.00
_cell.angle_gamma   90.00
#
_symmetry.space_group_name_H-M   'P 1'
#
loop_
_entity.id
_entity.type
_entity.pdbx_description
1 polymer ?
#
loop_
_entity_poly.entity_id
_entity_poly.type
_entity_poly.pdbx_seq_one_letter_code
_entity_poly.pdbx_strand_id
1 'polypeptide(L)' 'MNLMEMTIKRKAFLEELSKIVEDVVREYGPKLKKIEITEDEKGCYTVFITYESNFRPTQ' A
#
# COMPACT_ATOMS: atom_id res chain seq x y z
N MET A 1 13.78 -1.67 -8.22
CA MET A 1 12.47 -1.84 -7.57
C MET A 1 12.55 -1.14 -6.22
N ASN A 2 11.73 -0.11 -6.00
CA ASN A 2 11.61 0.54 -4.69
C ASN A 2 10.37 -0.04 -3.99
N LEU A 3 10.49 -0.41 -2.72
CA LEU A 3 9.44 -1.01 -1.91
C LEU A 3 9.06 -0.04 -0.79
N MET A 4 7.77 0.27 -0.67
CA MET A 4 7.24 1.03 0.47
C MET A 4 6.46 0.08 1.37
N GLU A 5 6.71 0.15 2.69
CA GLU A 5 6.12 -0.71 3.71
C GLU A 5 5.32 0.13 4.71
N MET A 6 4.09 -0.29 5.01
CA MET A 6 3.23 0.34 6.01
C MET A 6 2.52 -0.74 6.83
N THR A 7 2.57 -0.62 8.16
CA THR A 7 2.03 -1.61 9.12
C THR A 7 0.85 -1.02 9.90
N ILE A 8 -0.31 -1.69 9.89
CA ILE A 8 -1.56 -1.18 10.48
C ILE A 8 -2.28 -2.27 11.30
N LYS A 9 -2.92 -1.86 12.40
CA LYS A 9 -3.70 -2.76 13.29
C LYS A 9 -5.04 -3.19 12.67
N ARG A 10 -5.44 -4.45 12.88
CA ARG A 10 -6.60 -5.15 12.30
C ARG A 10 -7.90 -4.35 12.10
N LYS A 11 -8.44 -3.73 13.16
CA LYS A 11 -9.73 -3.01 13.10
C LYS A 11 -9.66 -1.74 12.26
N ALA A 12 -8.65 -0.90 12.53
CA ALA A 12 -8.41 0.31 11.76
C ALA A 12 -8.03 -0.01 10.32
N PHE A 13 -7.31 -1.11 10.10
CA PHE A 13 -6.88 -1.51 8.77
C PHE A 13 -8.05 -1.73 7.81
N LEU A 14 -9.08 -2.51 8.18
CA LEU A 14 -10.19 -2.78 7.28
C LEU A 14 -11.04 -1.54 6.98
N GLU A 15 -11.14 -0.60 7.93
CA GLU A 15 -11.83 0.67 7.74
C GLU A 15 -11.02 1.66 6.88
N GLU A 16 -9.69 1.65 7.01
CA GLU A 16 -8.79 2.55 6.29
C GLU A 16 -8.24 1.98 4.98
N LEU A 17 -8.39 0.68 4.73
CA LEU A 17 -7.82 0.01 3.56
C LEU A 17 -8.34 0.60 2.26
N SER A 18 -9.63 0.87 2.17
CA SER A 18 -10.26 1.53 1.02
C SER A 18 -9.60 2.88 0.73
N LYS A 19 -9.34 3.67 1.76
CA LYS A 19 -8.70 4.98 1.66
C LYS A 19 -7.23 4.87 1.25
N ILE A 20 -6.50 3.91 1.81
CA ILE A 20 -5.10 3.62 1.45
C ILE A 20 -5.01 3.23 -0.03
N VAL A 21 -5.89 2.32 -0.48
CA VAL A 21 -5.93 1.92 -1.89
C VAL A 21 -6.29 3.12 -2.78
N GLU A 22 -7.25 3.95 -2.38
CA GLU A 22 -7.62 5.15 -3.13
C GLU A 22 -6.45 6.14 -3.26
N ASP A 23 -5.75 6.45 -2.17
CA ASP A 23 -4.59 7.35 -2.19
C ASP A 23 -3.46 6.77 -3.04
N VAL A 24 -3.21 5.46 -2.97
CA VAL A 24 -2.20 4.78 -3.80
C VAL A 24 -2.57 4.78 -5.27
N VAL A 25 -3.84 4.53 -5.61
CA VAL A 25 -4.31 4.63 -7.00
C VAL A 25 -4.23 6.08 -7.49
N ARG A 26 -4.53 7.06 -6.64
CA ARG A 26 -4.42 8.48 -7.00
C ARG A 26 -2.97 8.91 -7.23
N GLU A 27 -2.06 8.45 -6.38
CA GLU A 27 -0.64 8.84 -6.41
C GLU A 27 0.12 8.12 -7.54
N TYR A 28 -0.07 6.81 -7.69
CA TYR A 28 0.69 5.99 -8.64
C TYR A 28 -0.06 5.71 -9.94
N GLY A 29 -1.39 5.75 -9.94
CA GLY A 29 -2.26 5.62 -11.12
C GLY A 29 -1.82 4.50 -12.09
N PRO A 30 -1.58 4.80 -13.37
CA PRO A 30 -1.19 3.80 -14.37
C PRO A 30 0.18 3.16 -14.13
N LYS A 31 0.99 3.73 -13.23
CA LYS A 31 2.30 3.19 -12.85
C LYS A 31 2.20 2.15 -11.74
N LEU A 32 1.04 2.03 -11.09
CA LEU A 32 0.77 0.99 -10.11
C LEU A 32 0.74 -0.38 -10.80
N LYS A 33 1.55 -1.32 -10.33
CA LYS A 33 1.61 -2.68 -10.88
C LYS A 33 0.91 -3.70 -9.99
N LYS A 34 1.07 -3.55 -8.66
CA LYS A 34 0.57 -4.53 -7.70
C LYS A 34 0.34 -3.86 -6.35
N ILE A 35 -0.77 -4.20 -5.72
CA ILE A 35 -1.00 -4.02 -4.29
C ILE A 35 -1.14 -5.43 -3.71
N GLU A 36 -0.35 -5.74 -2.68
CA GLU A 36 -0.42 -7.00 -1.95
C GLU A 36 -0.62 -6.70 -0.46
N ILE A 37 -1.46 -7.50 0.19
CA ILE A 37 -1.78 -7.35 1.60
C ILE A 37 -1.47 -8.67 2.29
N THR A 38 -0.63 -8.63 3.32
CA THR A 38 -0.25 -9.82 4.09
C THR A 38 -0.61 -9.62 5.56
N GLU A 39 -1.20 -10.64 6.17
CA GLU A 39 -1.48 -10.67 7.62
C GLU A 39 -0.37 -11.44 8.34
N ASP A 40 0.12 -10.91 9.47
CA ASP A 40 1.03 -11.63 10.35
C ASP A 40 0.28 -12.49 11.40
N GLU A 41 1.01 -13.33 12.14
CA GLU A 41 0.44 -14.19 13.19
C GLU A 41 -0.18 -13.41 14.36
N LYS A 42 0.08 -12.10 14.44
CA LYS A 42 -0.45 -11.19 15.48
C LYS A 42 -1.68 -10.42 14.98
N GLY A 43 -2.12 -10.65 13.73
CA GLY A 43 -3.25 -9.96 13.11
C GLY A 43 -2.94 -8.51 12.70
N CYS A 44 -1.66 -8.18 12.48
CA CYS A 44 -1.27 -6.95 11.80
C CYS A 44 -1.27 -7.17 10.30
N TYR A 45 -1.70 -6.16 9.54
CA TYR A 45 -1.66 -6.20 8.09
C TYR A 45 -0.57 -5.27 7.58
N THR A 46 0.18 -5.77 6.59
CA THR A 46 1.18 -5.02 5.83
C THR A 46 0.71 -4.88 4.39
N VAL A 47 0.80 -3.67 3.85
CA VAL A 47 0.47 -3.38 2.45
C VAL A 47 1.75 -3.14 1.67
N PHE A 48 1.98 -3.95 0.64
CA PHE A 48 3.07 -3.80 -0.30
C PHE A 48 2.57 -3.20 -1.60
N ILE A 49 3.16 -2.07 -1.98
CA ILE A 49 2.80 -1.33 -3.19
C ILE A 49 3.98 -1.41 -4.15
N THR A 50 3.75 -1.99 -5.33
CA THR A 50 4.74 -2.06 -6.41
C THR A 50 4.35 -1.11 -7.53
N TYR A 51 5.26 -0.23 -7.91
CA TYR A 51 5.06 0.75 -8.99
C TYR A 51 6.28 0.84 -9.92
N GLU A 52 6.09 1.46 -11.09
CA GLU A 52 7.16 1.64 -12.08
C GLU A 52 8.31 2.51 -11.55
N SER A 53 9.54 2.02 -11.69
CA SER A 53 10.74 2.57 -11.02
C SER A 53 11.17 3.98 -11.45
N ASN A 54 10.61 4.52 -12.53
CA ASN A 54 10.87 5.90 -12.96
C ASN A 54 10.00 6.94 -12.22
N PHE A 55 9.19 6.50 -11.27
CA PHE A 55 8.36 7.37 -10.44
C PHE A 55 9.06 7.71 -9.13
N ARG A 56 9.26 9.01 -8.89
CA ARG A 56 9.57 9.56 -7.57
C ARG A 56 8.30 10.27 -7.11
N PRO A 57 7.60 9.78 -6.08
CA PRO A 57 6.51 10.54 -5.49
C PRO A 57 7.08 11.86 -4.96
N THR A 58 6.40 12.96 -5.27
CA THR A 58 6.76 14.28 -4.74
C THR A 58 6.47 14.24 -3.24
N GLN A 59 7.53 14.30 -2.42
CA GLN A 59 7.44 14.41 -0.97
C GLN A 59 6.60 15.61 -0.53
#